data_AF-A0A7S2CQJ6-F1
#
_entry.id   AF-A0A7S2CQJ6-F1
#
_cell.length_a   1.000
_cell.length_b   1.000
_cell.length_c   1.000
_cell.angle_alpha   90.00
_cell.angle_beta   90.00
_cell.angle_gamma   90.00
#
_symmetry.space_group_name_H-M   'P 1'
#
loop_
_entity.id
_entity.type
_entity.pdbx_description
1 polymer ?
#
loop_
_entity_poly.entity_id
_entity_poly.type
_entity_poly.pdbx_seq_one_letter_code
_entity_poly.pdbx_strand_id
1 'polypeptide(L)'
;KSMVQIVKCEDTNMIMNLLRFLEARMTPELLKKSEKIIESMFVFCAVWAFGSALGIGSEGTDYKKLFSDWWKRSYKAVVFPSKDMVFNFYLDTEDEKGA
;
A
#
# COMPACT_ATOMS: atom_id res chain seq x y z
N LYS A 1 1.67 -0.22 -20.17
CA LYS A 1 1.99 1.20 -19.88
C LYS A 1 2.66 1.26 -18.51
N SER A 2 3.77 1.98 -18.38
CA SER A 2 4.35 2.25 -17.07
C SER A 2 3.45 3.22 -16.31
N MET A 3 3.25 3.02 -15.01
CA MET A 3 2.50 3.96 -14.17
C MET A 3 3.41 5.14 -13.85
N VAL A 4 2.92 6.36 -14.05
CA VAL A 4 3.71 7.58 -13.88
C VAL A 4 3.22 8.32 -12.64
N GLN A 5 4.14 8.67 -11.76
CA GLN A 5 3.84 9.50 -10.60
C GLN A 5 3.67 10.96 -11.00
N ILE A 6 2.88 11.72 -10.22
CA ILE A 6 2.64 13.15 -10.49
C ILE A 6 3.95 13.93 -10.43
N VAL A 7 4.78 13.61 -9.44
CA VAL A 7 6.13 14.15 -9.26
C VAL A 7 7.11 13.05 -9.61
N LYS A 8 8.21 13.39 -10.30
CA LYS A 8 9.29 12.45 -10.56
C LYS A 8 9.85 11.95 -9.23
N CYS A 9 9.89 10.64 -9.08
CA CYS A 9 10.45 9.98 -7.91
C CYS A 9 11.43 8.92 -8.39
N GLU A 10 12.64 8.97 -7.84
CA GLU A 10 13.65 7.94 -8.07
C GLU A 10 13.25 6.64 -7.36
N ASP A 11 13.67 5.50 -7.90
CA ASP A 11 13.37 4.19 -7.31
C ASP A 11 13.83 4.09 -5.84
N THR A 12 15.00 4.66 -5.54
CA THR A 12 15.55 4.73 -4.18
C THR A 12 14.63 5.51 -3.24
N ASN A 13 13.97 6.57 -3.70
CA ASN A 13 13.05 7.34 -2.86
C ASN A 13 11.78 6.54 -2.55
N MET A 14 11.29 5.75 -3.50
CA MET A 14 10.15 4.86 -3.27
C MET A 14 10.47 3.79 -2.21
N ILE A 15 11.65 3.20 -2.27
CA ILE A 15 12.11 2.25 -1.25
C ILE A 15 12.31 2.95 0.10
N MET A 16 12.89 4.14 0.12
CA MET A 16 13.05 4.93 1.34
C MET A 16 11.70 5.25 2.00
N ASN A 17 10.67 5.58 1.22
CA ASN A 17 9.33 5.81 1.75
C ASN A 17 8.74 4.55 2.39
N LEU A 18 8.92 3.37 1.77
CA LEU A 18 8.52 2.10 2.37
C LEU A 18 9.23 1.86 3.70
N LEU A 19 10.55 2.00 3.73
CA LEU A 19 11.33 1.78 4.96
C LEU A 19 10.91 2.72 6.08
N ARG A 20 10.67 4.00 5.77
CA ARG A 20 10.17 4.98 6.75
C ARG A 20 8.79 4.63 7.29
N PHE A 21 7.88 4.13 6.45
CA PHE A 21 6.56 3.68 6.92
C PHE A 21 6.66 2.43 7.80
N LEU A 22 7.53 1.49 7.44
CA LEU A 22 7.78 0.32 8.26
C LEU A 22 8.39 0.71 9.60
N GLU A 23 9.39 1.59 9.62
CA GLU A 23 9.99 2.10 10.86
C GLU A 23 8.96 2.78 11.77
N ALA A 24 8.06 3.58 11.20
CA ALA A 24 7.03 4.28 11.96
C ALA A 24 5.91 3.37 12.48
N ARG A 25 5.63 2.24 11.82
CA ARG A 25 4.44 1.41 12.11
C ARG A 25 4.76 0.02 12.67
N MET A 26 5.92 -0.56 12.38
CA MET A 26 6.37 -1.83 12.97
C MET A 26 6.98 -1.61 14.34
N THR A 27 6.11 -1.46 15.35
CA THR A 27 6.54 -1.41 16.74
C THR A 27 6.87 -2.83 17.25
N PRO A 28 7.72 -2.97 18.30
CA PRO A 28 7.99 -4.26 18.92
C PRO A 28 6.74 -4.98 19.45
N GLU A 29 5.68 -4.23 19.74
CA GLU A 29 4.38 -4.78 20.16
C GLU A 29 3.62 -5.40 18.98
N LEU A 30 3.63 -4.73 17.82
CA LEU A 30 3.04 -5.27 16.60
C LEU A 30 3.72 -6.58 16.17
N LEU A 31 5.05 -6.65 16.31
CA LEU A 31 5.83 -7.85 15.95
C LEU A 31 5.55 -9.07 16.84
N LYS A 32 4.88 -8.88 17.99
CA LYS A 32 4.42 -9.97 18.85
C LYS A 32 3.02 -10.47 18.47
N LYS A 33 2.31 -9.77 17.60
CA LYS A 33 0.98 -10.17 17.11
C LYS A 33 1.11 -11.30 16.08
N SER A 34 -0.03 -11.77 15.56
CA SER A 34 -0.04 -12.86 14.59
C SER A 34 0.63 -12.46 13.28
N GLU A 35 1.15 -13.47 12.57
CA GLU A 35 1.79 -13.32 11.26
C GLU A 35 0.88 -12.57 10.28
N LYS A 36 -0.43 -12.84 10.33
CA LYS A 36 -1.44 -12.17 9.52
C LYS A 36 -1.45 -10.65 9.73
N ILE A 37 -1.40 -10.18 10.98
CA ILE A 37 -1.38 -8.74 11.29
C ILE A 37 -0.08 -8.10 10.78
N ILE A 38 1.05 -8.79 10.95
CA ILE A 38 2.35 -8.30 10.50
C ILE A 38 2.40 -8.19 8.98
N GLU A 39 1.92 -9.22 8.27
CA GLU A 39 1.83 -9.24 6.80
C GLU A 39 0.90 -8.12 6.31
N SER A 40 -0.26 -7.95 6.94
CA SER A 40 -1.22 -6.91 6.59
C SER A 40 -0.66 -5.50 6.81
N MET A 41 0.12 -5.29 7.87
CA MET A 41 0.84 -4.03 8.09
C MET A 41 1.88 -3.77 7.01
N PHE A 42 2.66 -4.78 6.63
CA PHE A 42 3.65 -4.63 5.56
C PHE A 42 2.96 -4.26 4.23
N VAL A 43 1.89 -4.98 3.88
CA VAL A 43 1.12 -4.69 2.65
C VAL A 43 0.53 -3.28 2.70
N PHE A 44 -0.04 -2.87 3.84
CA PHE A 44 -0.57 -1.52 4.02
C PHE A 44 0.51 -0.46 3.78
N CYS A 45 1.68 -0.61 4.39
CA CYS A 45 2.81 0.31 4.18
C CYS A 45 3.29 0.32 2.72
N ALA A 46 3.39 -0.85 2.06
CA ALA A 46 3.82 -0.96 0.66
C ALA A 46 2.86 -0.27 -0.32
N VAL A 47 1.55 -0.49 -0.15
CA VAL A 47 0.51 0.16 -0.96
C VAL A 47 0.64 1.68 -0.88
N TRP A 48 0.82 2.22 0.32
CA TRP A 48 0.97 3.66 0.52
C TRP A 48 2.31 4.19 0.01
N ALA A 49 3.41 3.45 0.21
CA ALA A 49 4.75 3.88 -0.20
C ALA A 49 4.86 4.05 -1.72
N PHE A 50 4.31 3.10 -2.49
CA PHE A 50 4.41 3.11 -3.94
C PHE A 50 3.24 3.84 -4.63
N GLY A 51 2.06 3.81 -4.01
CA GLY A 51 0.82 4.28 -4.63
C GLY A 51 0.43 5.72 -4.28
N SER A 52 0.95 6.29 -3.18
CA SER A 52 0.51 7.62 -2.70
C SER A 52 0.83 8.77 -3.65
N ALA A 53 1.95 8.69 -4.38
CA ALA A 53 2.37 9.69 -5.35
C ALA A 53 1.72 9.52 -6.74
N LEU A 54 0.91 8.48 -6.94
CA LEU A 54 0.14 8.29 -8.17
C LEU A 54 -1.13 9.14 -8.14
N GLY A 55 -1.54 9.59 -9.32
CA GLY A 55 -2.82 10.27 -9.51
C GLY A 55 -3.16 10.36 -10.99
N ILE A 56 -3.80 11.47 -11.37
CA ILE A 56 -4.18 11.70 -12.76
C ILE A 56 -2.94 12.16 -13.53
N GLY A 57 -2.49 11.35 -14.49
CA GLY A 57 -1.40 11.70 -15.38
C GLY A 57 -1.77 12.80 -16.37
N SER A 58 -0.77 13.37 -17.06
CA SER A 58 -0.97 14.40 -18.09
C SER A 58 -1.93 13.99 -19.21
N GLU A 59 -2.03 12.69 -19.50
CA GLU A 59 -2.95 12.12 -20.50
C GLU A 59 -4.39 11.89 -19.96
N GLY A 60 -4.70 12.33 -18.75
CA GLY A 60 -6.00 12.11 -18.08
C GLY A 60 -6.19 10.68 -17.54
N THR A 61 -5.17 9.82 -17.63
CA THR A 61 -5.21 8.46 -17.09
C THR A 61 -5.08 8.49 -15.57
N ASP A 62 -6.01 7.87 -14.85
CA ASP A 62 -5.94 7.69 -13.40
C ASP A 62 -5.02 6.51 -13.04
N TYR A 63 -3.74 6.82 -12.82
CA TYR A 63 -2.74 5.82 -12.44
C TYR A 63 -2.95 5.29 -11.02
N LYS A 64 -3.59 6.06 -10.14
CA LYS A 64 -3.90 5.64 -8.77
C LYS A 64 -4.93 4.51 -8.78
N LYS A 65 -5.98 4.65 -9.59
CA LYS A 65 -6.97 3.57 -9.82
C LYS A 65 -6.33 2.35 -10.49
N LEU A 66 -5.53 2.55 -11.54
CA LEU A 66 -4.84 1.45 -12.22
C LEU A 66 -3.92 0.67 -11.27
N PHE A 67 -3.19 1.36 -10.40
CA PHE A 67 -2.38 0.72 -9.36
C PHE A 67 -3.23 -0.08 -8.39
N SER A 68 -4.33 0.49 -7.91
CA SER A 68 -5.24 -0.21 -7.00
C SER A 68 -5.78 -1.51 -7.61
N ASP A 69 -6.20 -1.47 -8.87
CA ASP A 69 -6.77 -2.65 -9.54
C ASP A 69 -5.68 -3.68 -9.89
N TRP A 70 -4.50 -3.20 -10.28
CA TRP A 70 -3.33 -4.06 -10.49
C TRP A 70 -2.91 -4.75 -9.19
N TRP A 71 -2.82 -4.03 -8.07
CA TRP A 71 -2.42 -4.57 -6.78
C TRP A 71 -3.38 -5.69 -6.34
N LYS A 72 -4.69 -5.42 -6.35
CA LYS A 72 -5.74 -6.39 -6.02
C LYS A 72 -5.69 -7.64 -6.89
N ARG A 73 -5.21 -7.54 -8.14
CA ARG A 73 -5.07 -8.69 -9.06
C ARG A 73 -3.77 -9.46 -8.82
N SER A 74 -2.67 -8.76 -8.60
CA SER A 74 -1.32 -9.36 -8.52
C SER A 74 -1.04 -10.01 -7.17
N TYR A 75 -1.51 -9.41 -6.07
CA TYR A 75 -1.25 -9.89 -4.73
C TYR A 75 -2.55 -10.40 -4.09
N LYS A 76 -2.49 -11.62 -3.53
CA LYS A 76 -3.66 -12.34 -2.99
C LYS A 76 -3.52 -12.77 -1.53
N ALA A 77 -2.36 -12.56 -0.92
CA ALA A 77 -2.13 -12.93 0.48
C ALA A 77 -2.98 -12.05 1.42
N VAL A 78 -2.95 -10.73 1.21
CA VAL A 78 -3.84 -9.76 1.89
C VAL A 78 -4.86 -9.25 0.87
N VAL A 79 -6.13 -9.55 1.11
CA VAL A 79 -7.21 -9.28 0.15
C VAL A 79 -7.97 -8.02 0.54
N PHE A 80 -7.95 -7.02 -0.34
CA PHE A 80 -8.78 -5.84 -0.20
C PHE A 80 -10.20 -6.09 -0.74
N PRO A 81 -11.25 -5.55 -0.11
CA PRO A 81 -12.60 -5.61 -0.64
C PRO A 81 -12.69 -4.99 -2.06
N SER A 82 -13.48 -5.63 -2.93
CA SER A 82 -13.46 -5.33 -4.37
C SER A 82 -14.04 -3.98 -4.74
N LYS A 83 -14.98 -3.46 -3.93
CA LYS A 83 -15.80 -2.28 -4.23
C LYS A 83 -14.99 -0.98 -4.29
N ASP A 84 -13.93 -0.90 -3.49
CA ASP A 84 -13.19 0.33 -3.28
C ASP A 84 -11.71 0.21 -3.67
N MET A 85 -11.00 1.33 -3.64
CA MET A 85 -9.55 1.34 -3.86
C MET A 85 -8.82 0.85 -2.62
N VAL A 86 -7.63 0.28 -2.79
CA VAL A 86 -6.75 -0.15 -1.69
C VAL A 86 -6.43 0.99 -0.70
N PHE A 87 -6.55 2.25 -1.14
CA PHE A 87 -6.33 3.45 -0.34
C PHE A 87 -7.53 3.87 0.53
N ASN A 88 -8.71 3.27 0.34
CA ASN A 88 -9.94 3.64 1.06
C ASN A 88 -10.11 2.85 2.36
N PHE A 89 -9.14 2.01 2.73
CA PHE A 89 -9.20 1.15 3.90
C PHE A 89 -8.19 1.61 4.96
N TYR A 90 -8.58 1.45 6.22
CA TYR A 90 -7.69 1.60 7.36
C TYR A 90 -7.43 0.23 7.96
N LEU A 91 -6.18 -0.06 8.31
CA LEU A 91 -5.78 -1.31 8.93
C LEU A 91 -6.07 -1.27 10.42
N ASP A 92 -6.94 -2.18 10.89
CA ASP A 92 -7.11 -2.43 12.31
C ASP A 92 -6.09 -3.48 12.77
N THR A 93 -5.28 -3.13 13.75
CA THR A 93 -4.25 -4.01 14.33
C THR A 93 -4.71 -4.70 15.60
N GLU A 94 -5.91 -4.38 16.11
CA GLU A 94 -6.47 -4.95 17.34
C GLU A 94 -7.42 -6.12 17.04
N ASP A 95 -8.11 -6.10 15.90
CA ASP A 95 -8.94 -7.22 15.42
C ASP A 95 -8.32 -7.89 14.19
N GLU A 96 -8.02 -9.19 14.28
CA GLU A 96 -7.52 -10.00 13.16
C GLU A 96 -8.48 -10.06 11.97
N LYS A 97 -9.78 -9.79 12.16
CA LYS A 97 -10.74 -9.68 11.06
C LYS A 97 -10.64 -8.36 10.31
N GLY A 98 -10.13 -7.32 10.97
CA GLY A 98 -9.82 -6.01 10.39
C GLY A 98 -8.42 -5.91 9.78
N ALA A 99 -7.61 -6.98 9.92
CA ALA A 99 -6.33 -7.20 9.25
C ALA A 99 -6.48 -7.92 7.91
#